data_AF-A0A953XUI4-F1
#
_entry.id   AF-A0A953XUI4-F1
#
_cell.length_a   1.000
_cell.length_b   1.000
_cell.length_c   1.000
_cell.angle_alpha   90.00
_cell.angle_beta   90.00
_cell.angle_gamma   90.00
#
_symmetry.space_group_name_H-M   'P 1'
#
loop_
_entity.id
_entity.type
_entity.pdbx_description
1 polymer ?
#
loop_
_entity_poly.entity_id
_entity_poly.type
_entity_poly.pdbx_seq_one_letter_code
_entity_poly.pdbx_strand_id
1 'polypeptide(L)'
;MRAFASVICLVLVVVGHASVVAQDAKDDPDLPQVDTTDTTIKSYTDGKSLAPCAVAIHKDPKPGQYWEVGSDSFDIKTTNRWQVSRIDGDVALLEQRVSMSAEMFKSAYVLGYRVDLKPERGAPSVTKAWIGKPGGKPQVIQIAKMPAVEAPDTEAEDDTPKDEGQPFEALELAGTTWKGRLYTHEFDDMTTKIWVVENGWFDRIAKTTAGDDFEQKLQSFGYDAEPLMLWPEDWQDAGDEEKSDPEAGKDGDKDNPAEEPPKQD
;
A
#
# COMPACT_ATOMS: atom_id res chain seq x y z
N MET A 1 8.77 -5.00 -18.62
CA MET A 1 8.03 -5.34 -17.38
C MET A 1 8.60 -4.48 -16.24
N ARG A 2 7.88 -3.46 -15.75
CA ARG A 2 8.33 -2.60 -14.63
C ARG A 2 7.54 -2.83 -13.32
N ALA A 3 6.60 -3.78 -13.32
CA ALA A 3 5.72 -4.05 -12.18
C ALA A 3 6.40 -4.76 -11.00
N PHE A 4 7.54 -5.44 -11.23
CA PHE A 4 8.16 -6.30 -10.20
C PHE A 4 8.78 -5.53 -9.03
N ALA A 5 9.32 -4.33 -9.26
CA ALA A 5 9.86 -3.51 -8.17
C ALA A 5 8.77 -2.96 -7.23
N SER A 6 7.55 -2.72 -7.73
CA SER A 6 6.43 -2.24 -6.92
C SER A 6 5.83 -3.32 -6.01
N VAL A 7 5.86 -4.59 -6.42
CA VAL A 7 5.30 -5.71 -5.63
C VAL A 7 6.12 -5.98 -4.37
N ILE A 8 7.45 -5.91 -4.46
CA ILE A 8 8.34 -6.06 -3.29
C ILE A 8 8.14 -4.90 -2.30
N CYS A 9 7.91 -3.68 -2.78
CA CYS A 9 7.55 -2.54 -1.92
C CYS A 9 6.20 -2.73 -1.21
N LEU A 10 5.17 -3.29 -1.86
CA LEU A 10 3.86 -3.47 -1.23
C LEU A 10 3.90 -4.53 -0.10
N VAL A 11 4.67 -5.60 -0.29
CA VAL A 11 4.88 -6.66 0.72
C VAL A 11 5.67 -6.13 1.92
N LEU A 12 6.71 -5.31 1.68
CA LEU A 12 7.53 -4.73 2.75
C LEU A 12 6.82 -3.64 3.57
N VAL A 13 5.91 -2.86 2.97
CA VAL A 13 5.20 -1.77 3.68
C VAL A 13 4.23 -2.31 4.74
N VAL A 14 3.63 -3.48 4.51
CA VAL A 14 2.70 -4.12 5.48
C VAL A 14 3.46 -4.77 6.63
N VAL A 15 4.59 -5.45 6.36
CA VAL A 15 5.41 -6.09 7.40
C VAL A 15 6.13 -5.04 8.27
N GLY A 16 6.65 -3.96 7.67
CA GLY A 16 7.39 -2.92 8.38
C GLY A 16 6.57 -2.13 9.42
N HIS A 17 5.25 -1.98 9.22
CA HIS A 17 4.39 -1.31 10.21
C HIS A 17 4.02 -2.21 11.40
N ALA A 18 4.01 -3.53 11.23
CA ALA A 18 3.60 -4.44 12.28
C ALA A 18 4.73 -4.75 13.30
N SER A 19 6.00 -4.70 12.87
CA SER A 19 7.14 -5.02 13.73
C SER A 19 7.43 -4.00 14.85
N VAL A 20 6.98 -2.75 14.72
CA VAL A 20 7.26 -1.70 15.73
C VAL A 20 6.32 -1.78 16.95
N VAL A 21 5.17 -2.46 16.83
CA VAL A 21 4.13 -2.48 17.88
C VAL A 21 4.18 -3.75 18.75
N ALA A 22 4.86 -4.81 18.31
CA ALA A 22 4.74 -6.14 18.89
C ALA A 22 5.74 -6.51 20.02
N GLN A 23 6.70 -5.65 20.37
CA GLN A 23 7.80 -6.07 21.27
C GLN A 23 7.53 -6.01 22.79
N ASP A 24 6.47 -5.35 23.26
CA ASP A 24 6.28 -5.08 24.70
C ASP A 24 5.15 -5.86 25.40
N ALA A 25 4.52 -6.84 24.75
CA ALA A 25 3.22 -7.35 25.22
C ALA A 25 3.13 -8.87 25.45
N LYS A 26 4.23 -9.52 25.85
CA LYS A 26 4.33 -10.99 25.85
C LYS A 26 3.94 -11.74 27.14
N ASP A 27 3.41 -11.08 28.17
CA ASP A 27 3.28 -11.69 29.51
C ASP A 27 1.85 -11.80 30.10
N ASP A 28 0.77 -11.50 29.36
CA ASP A 28 -0.61 -11.69 29.86
C ASP A 28 -1.66 -11.89 28.74
N PRO A 29 -2.14 -13.13 28.50
CA PRO A 29 -3.10 -13.44 27.44
C PRO A 29 -4.55 -13.00 27.72
N ASP A 30 -4.85 -12.47 28.93
CA ASP A 30 -6.18 -11.97 29.31
C ASP A 30 -6.34 -10.45 29.11
N LEU A 31 -5.33 -9.76 28.57
CA LEU A 31 -5.45 -8.33 28.29
C LEU A 31 -6.38 -8.07 27.11
N PRO A 32 -7.33 -7.12 27.23
CA PRO A 32 -8.20 -6.77 26.12
C PRO A 32 -7.37 -6.23 24.96
N GLN A 33 -7.60 -6.76 23.76
CA GLN A 33 -6.97 -6.25 22.53
C GLN A 33 -7.12 -4.72 22.44
N VAL A 34 -6.00 -4.04 22.27
CA VAL A 34 -5.98 -2.59 22.06
C VAL A 34 -6.40 -2.28 20.63
N ASP A 35 -7.46 -1.50 20.46
CA ASP A 35 -7.88 -1.00 19.14
C ASP A 35 -7.01 0.20 18.74
N THR A 36 -6.14 0.02 17.76
CA THR A 36 -5.21 1.03 17.26
C THR A 36 -5.72 1.76 16.02
N THR A 37 -6.99 1.59 15.65
CA THR A 37 -7.60 2.20 14.46
C THR A 37 -7.47 3.72 14.47
N ASP A 38 -7.86 4.38 15.57
CA ASP A 38 -7.81 5.84 15.66
C ASP A 38 -6.38 6.37 15.65
N THR A 39 -5.43 5.67 16.27
CA THR A 39 -4.00 5.98 16.21
C THR A 39 -3.47 5.89 14.78
N THR A 40 -3.89 4.86 14.04
CA THR A 40 -3.50 4.67 12.63
C THR A 40 -4.06 5.79 11.76
N ILE A 41 -5.36 6.10 11.90
CA ILE A 41 -6.01 7.21 11.21
C ILE A 41 -5.26 8.51 11.48
N LYS A 42 -4.94 8.79 12.75
CA LYS A 42 -4.20 9.98 13.16
C LYS A 42 -2.83 10.06 12.49
N SER A 43 -2.11 8.95 12.39
CA SER A 43 -0.79 8.91 11.74
C SER A 43 -0.84 9.40 10.28
N TYR A 44 -1.86 8.99 9.53
CA TYR A 44 -2.05 9.47 8.15
C TYR A 44 -2.52 10.92 8.07
N THR A 45 -3.46 11.33 8.93
CA THR A 45 -3.99 12.72 8.90
C THR A 45 -2.94 13.74 9.36
N ASP A 46 -2.05 13.35 10.25
CA ASP A 46 -0.91 14.17 10.69
C ASP A 46 0.26 14.16 9.68
N GLY A 47 0.19 13.35 8.61
CA GLY A 47 1.25 13.23 7.60
C GLY A 47 2.46 12.39 8.02
N LYS A 48 2.40 11.67 9.15
CA LYS A 48 3.44 10.72 9.56
C LYS A 48 3.45 9.46 8.70
N SER A 49 2.26 9.07 8.22
CA SER A 49 2.07 8.02 7.21
C SER A 49 1.49 8.66 5.94
N LEU A 50 1.89 8.17 4.78
CA LEU A 50 1.49 8.71 3.47
C LEU A 50 0.80 7.63 2.63
N ALA A 51 -0.20 8.02 1.86
CA ALA A 51 -0.79 7.14 0.84
C ALA A 51 0.21 6.88 -0.29
N PRO A 52 0.14 5.71 -0.96
CA PRO A 52 0.97 5.47 -2.15
C PRO A 52 0.60 6.42 -3.29
N CYS A 53 1.60 6.82 -4.09
CA CYS A 53 1.42 7.65 -5.29
C CYS A 53 0.85 6.89 -6.50
N ALA A 54 0.84 5.57 -6.43
CA ALA A 54 0.27 4.69 -7.42
C ALA A 54 -0.32 3.45 -6.74
N VAL A 55 -1.47 3.00 -7.23
CA VAL A 55 -2.07 1.72 -6.85
C VAL A 55 -2.32 0.91 -8.12
N ALA A 56 -2.13 -0.41 -8.06
CA ALA A 56 -2.44 -1.24 -9.22
C ALA A 56 -3.97 -1.36 -9.36
N ILE A 57 -4.46 -1.28 -10.59
CA ILE A 57 -5.88 -1.42 -10.92
C ILE A 57 -6.02 -2.41 -12.06
N HIS A 58 -7.15 -3.10 -12.12
CA HIS A 58 -7.46 -3.97 -13.24
C HIS A 58 -7.48 -3.17 -14.55
N LYS A 59 -7.07 -3.79 -15.66
CA LYS A 59 -7.09 -3.14 -17.00
C LYS A 59 -8.49 -2.69 -17.44
N ASP A 60 -9.51 -3.30 -16.86
CA ASP A 60 -10.93 -3.07 -17.13
C ASP A 60 -11.68 -3.09 -15.80
N PRO A 61 -11.51 -2.04 -14.97
CA PRO A 61 -12.11 -1.98 -13.65
C PRO A 61 -13.62 -1.79 -13.77
N LYS A 62 -14.39 -2.34 -12.82
CA LYS A 62 -15.86 -2.19 -12.80
C LYS A 62 -16.36 -1.78 -11.41
N PRO A 63 -17.37 -0.91 -11.28
CA PRO A 63 -17.98 -0.64 -9.98
C PRO A 63 -18.46 -1.94 -9.31
N GLY A 64 -18.27 -2.04 -7.99
CA GLY A 64 -18.59 -3.23 -7.21
C GLY A 64 -17.57 -4.35 -7.31
N GLN A 65 -16.58 -4.24 -8.19
CA GLN A 65 -15.47 -5.18 -8.29
C GLN A 65 -14.65 -5.17 -7.00
N TYR A 66 -14.40 -6.34 -6.39
CA TYR A 66 -13.52 -6.46 -5.21
C TYR A 66 -12.66 -7.71 -5.22
N TRP A 67 -11.59 -7.65 -4.44
CA TRP A 67 -10.74 -8.79 -4.10
C TRP A 67 -10.21 -8.62 -2.68
N GLU A 68 -10.08 -9.73 -1.98
CA GLU A 68 -9.63 -9.76 -0.60
C GLU A 68 -8.45 -10.70 -0.48
N VAL A 69 -7.36 -10.16 0.04
CA VAL A 69 -6.13 -10.90 0.26
C VAL A 69 -5.89 -10.98 1.75
N GLY A 70 -5.66 -12.20 2.23
CA GLY A 70 -5.29 -12.44 3.62
C GLY A 70 -3.83 -12.83 3.74
N SER A 71 -3.21 -12.47 4.85
CA SER A 71 -1.95 -13.02 5.30
C SER A 71 -2.04 -13.46 6.75
N ASP A 72 -1.29 -14.51 7.08
CA ASP A 72 -1.01 -14.93 8.44
C ASP A 72 0.51 -14.99 8.56
N SER A 73 1.09 -14.11 9.37
CA SER A 73 2.54 -13.98 9.48
C SER A 73 2.91 -13.43 10.84
N PHE A 74 3.88 -14.06 11.52
CA PHE A 74 4.35 -13.63 12.84
C PHE A 74 3.20 -13.42 13.85
N ASP A 75 2.23 -14.34 13.89
CA ASP A 75 1.02 -14.28 14.72
C ASP A 75 0.11 -13.06 14.46
N ILE A 76 0.31 -12.38 13.33
CA ILE A 76 -0.50 -11.25 12.87
C ILE A 76 -1.31 -11.68 11.66
N LYS A 77 -2.63 -11.65 11.83
CA LYS A 77 -3.58 -11.86 10.74
C LYS A 77 -3.91 -10.53 10.12
N THR A 78 -3.67 -10.41 8.83
CA THR A 78 -4.04 -9.22 8.05
C THR A 78 -5.01 -9.61 6.96
N THR A 79 -6.06 -8.82 6.80
CA THR A 79 -6.98 -8.86 5.66
C THR A 79 -6.89 -7.52 4.95
N ASN A 80 -6.64 -7.58 3.65
CA ASN A 80 -6.51 -6.44 2.78
C ASN A 80 -7.53 -6.59 1.64
N ARG A 81 -8.66 -5.89 1.77
CA ARG A 81 -9.73 -5.91 0.78
C ARG A 81 -9.66 -4.64 -0.05
N TRP A 82 -9.49 -4.82 -1.34
CA TRP A 82 -9.57 -3.76 -2.33
C TRP A 82 -10.88 -3.84 -3.08
N GLN A 83 -11.44 -2.69 -3.44
CA GLN A 83 -12.63 -2.62 -4.26
C GLN A 83 -12.70 -1.33 -5.07
N VAL A 84 -13.44 -1.39 -6.17
CA VAL A 84 -13.79 -0.25 -7.01
C VAL A 84 -15.16 0.22 -6.58
N SER A 85 -15.22 1.36 -5.88
CA SER A 85 -16.49 1.92 -5.41
C SER A 85 -17.25 2.62 -6.53
N ARG A 86 -16.52 3.31 -7.43
CA ARG A 86 -17.11 4.07 -8.55
C ARG A 86 -16.12 4.23 -9.70
N ILE A 87 -16.66 4.41 -10.90
CA ILE A 87 -15.92 4.83 -12.10
C ILE A 87 -16.65 6.01 -12.74
N ASP A 88 -15.90 7.00 -13.19
CA ASP A 88 -16.40 8.19 -13.89
C ASP A 88 -15.38 8.63 -14.96
N GLY A 89 -15.71 8.37 -16.23
CA GLY A 89 -14.77 8.59 -17.34
C GLY A 89 -13.46 7.82 -17.16
N ASP A 90 -12.35 8.53 -17.17
CA ASP A 90 -11.00 7.97 -16.99
C ASP A 90 -10.54 7.97 -15.51
N VAL A 91 -11.48 8.11 -14.56
CA VAL A 91 -11.18 8.12 -13.12
C VAL A 91 -11.92 6.99 -12.41
N ALA A 92 -11.23 6.31 -11.50
CA ALA A 92 -11.83 5.36 -10.56
C ALA A 92 -11.69 5.85 -9.11
N LEU A 93 -12.72 5.58 -8.30
CA LEU A 93 -12.60 5.57 -6.86
C LEU A 93 -12.34 4.14 -6.39
N LEU A 94 -11.19 3.97 -5.74
CA LEU A 94 -10.77 2.72 -5.12
C LEU A 94 -10.81 2.84 -3.60
N GLU A 95 -11.16 1.76 -2.95
CA GLU A 95 -11.13 1.63 -1.50
C GLU A 95 -10.30 0.41 -1.11
N GLN A 96 -9.45 0.59 -0.11
CA GLN A 96 -8.66 -0.46 0.50
C GLN A 96 -9.02 -0.54 1.97
N ARG A 97 -9.78 -1.56 2.38
CA ARG A 97 -9.95 -1.89 3.79
C ARG A 97 -8.76 -2.72 4.24
N VAL A 98 -8.04 -2.18 5.22
CA VAL A 98 -7.00 -2.90 5.93
C VAL A 98 -7.56 -3.29 7.29
N SER A 99 -7.49 -4.57 7.62
CA SER A 99 -7.85 -5.10 8.92
C SER A 99 -6.71 -5.96 9.42
N MET A 100 -6.26 -5.69 10.64
CA MET A 100 -5.14 -6.38 11.27
C MET A 100 -5.59 -6.85 12.65
N SER A 101 -5.22 -8.08 13.02
CA SER A 101 -5.46 -8.64 14.33
C SER A 101 -4.24 -9.45 14.76
N ALA A 102 -3.73 -9.12 15.95
CA ALA A 102 -2.74 -9.89 16.69
C ALA A 102 -3.31 -10.19 18.09
N GLU A 103 -2.57 -10.92 18.93
CA GLU A 103 -2.98 -11.21 20.31
C GLU A 103 -3.34 -9.93 21.09
N MET A 104 -2.53 -8.89 20.94
CA MET A 104 -2.59 -7.69 21.80
C MET A 104 -3.20 -6.45 21.13
N PHE A 105 -3.38 -6.46 19.81
CA PHE A 105 -3.92 -5.31 19.10
C PHE A 105 -4.78 -5.69 17.90
N LYS A 106 -5.70 -4.79 17.57
CA LYS A 106 -6.49 -4.84 16.33
C LYS A 106 -6.54 -3.45 15.69
N SER A 107 -6.67 -3.41 14.37
CA SER A 107 -6.89 -2.17 13.62
C SER A 107 -7.77 -2.44 12.42
N ALA A 108 -8.72 -1.56 12.13
CA ALA A 108 -9.57 -1.66 10.95
C ALA A 108 -9.88 -0.27 10.37
N TYR A 109 -9.23 0.06 9.26
CA TYR A 109 -9.40 1.35 8.57
C TYR A 109 -9.59 1.14 7.07
N VAL A 110 -10.05 2.18 6.39
CA VAL A 110 -10.21 2.22 4.93
C VAL A 110 -9.37 3.35 4.39
N LEU A 111 -8.53 3.05 3.40
CA LEU A 111 -7.90 4.05 2.55
C LEU A 111 -8.74 4.22 1.28
N GLY A 112 -9.01 5.46 0.91
CA GLY A 112 -9.69 5.82 -0.33
C GLY A 112 -8.72 6.44 -1.31
N TYR A 113 -8.88 6.16 -2.60
CA TYR A 113 -8.04 6.70 -3.65
C TYR A 113 -8.87 7.18 -4.83
N ARG A 114 -8.58 8.37 -5.33
CA ARG A 114 -8.97 8.83 -6.66
C ARG A 114 -7.83 8.49 -7.59
N VAL A 115 -8.12 7.65 -8.57
CA VAL A 115 -7.12 7.07 -9.46
C VAL A 115 -7.41 7.45 -10.89
N ASP A 116 -6.44 8.08 -11.54
CA ASP A 116 -6.42 8.24 -12.99
C ASP A 116 -6.13 6.88 -13.64
N LEU A 117 -7.03 6.44 -14.52
CA LEU A 117 -6.93 5.19 -15.27
C LEU A 117 -6.02 5.32 -16.50
N LYS A 118 -5.66 6.53 -16.90
CA LYS A 118 -4.76 6.83 -18.02
C LYS A 118 -3.73 7.90 -17.62
N PRO A 119 -2.94 7.65 -16.55
CA PRO A 119 -1.92 8.60 -16.14
C PRO A 119 -0.89 8.76 -17.26
N GLU A 120 -0.37 9.97 -17.41
CA GLU A 120 0.78 10.19 -18.28
C GLU A 120 1.96 9.31 -17.85
N ARG A 121 2.83 8.95 -18.80
CA ARG A 121 3.98 8.09 -18.50
C ARG A 121 4.88 8.77 -17.46
N GLY A 122 5.03 8.13 -16.30
CA GLY A 122 5.83 8.68 -15.20
C GLY A 122 5.09 9.67 -14.31
N ALA A 123 3.77 9.84 -14.50
CA ALA A 123 2.91 10.57 -13.57
C ALA A 123 2.25 9.61 -12.56
N PRO A 124 1.96 10.09 -11.33
CA PRO A 124 1.31 9.25 -10.31
C PRO A 124 -0.12 8.92 -10.77
N SER A 125 -0.57 7.69 -10.53
CA SER A 125 -1.95 7.32 -10.83
C SER A 125 -2.91 7.77 -9.73
N VAL A 126 -2.44 7.93 -8.49
CA VAL A 126 -3.25 8.43 -7.37
C VAL A 126 -3.18 9.95 -7.33
N THR A 127 -4.31 10.61 -7.55
CA THR A 127 -4.40 12.08 -7.56
C THR A 127 -4.95 12.68 -6.27
N LYS A 128 -5.70 11.88 -5.49
CA LYS A 128 -6.25 12.28 -4.18
C LYS A 128 -6.41 11.03 -3.32
N ALA A 129 -6.17 11.16 -2.02
CA ALA A 129 -6.27 10.06 -1.09
C ALA A 129 -6.98 10.46 0.20
N TRP A 130 -7.64 9.49 0.82
CA TRP A 130 -8.38 9.65 2.06
C TRP A 130 -8.15 8.48 3.01
N ILE A 131 -8.47 8.69 4.28
CA ILE A 131 -8.56 7.64 5.29
C ILE A 131 -9.83 7.79 6.14
N GLY A 132 -10.40 6.67 6.60
CA GLY A 132 -11.50 6.68 7.55
C GLY A 132 -11.75 5.32 8.20
N LYS A 133 -12.75 5.26 9.08
CA LYS A 133 -13.32 4.01 9.56
C LYS A 133 -14.31 3.45 8.53
N PRO A 134 -14.50 2.12 8.43
CA PRO A 134 -15.58 1.55 7.63
C PRO A 134 -16.94 2.16 8.01
N GLY A 135 -17.72 2.58 7.01
CA GLY A 135 -19.00 3.28 7.16
C GLY A 135 -18.88 4.73 7.68
N GLY A 136 -17.66 5.24 7.84
CA GLY A 136 -17.39 6.59 8.32
C GLY A 136 -17.17 7.60 7.19
N LYS A 137 -17.17 8.89 7.56
CA LYS A 137 -16.74 9.96 6.66
C LYS A 137 -15.21 9.95 6.52
N PRO A 138 -14.66 10.01 5.30
CA PRO A 138 -13.23 10.06 5.07
C PRO A 138 -12.62 11.42 5.42
N GLN A 139 -11.32 11.42 5.73
CA GLN A 139 -10.47 12.60 5.87
C GLN A 139 -9.38 12.58 4.81
N VAL A 140 -9.07 13.73 4.19
CA VAL A 140 -8.03 13.85 3.17
C VAL A 140 -6.66 13.60 3.80
N ILE A 141 -5.81 12.83 3.12
CA ILE A 141 -4.45 12.51 3.56
C ILE A 141 -3.43 12.83 2.47
N GLN A 142 -2.16 12.95 2.87
CA GLN A 142 -1.07 13.23 1.95
C GLN A 142 -0.69 11.99 1.15
N ILE A 143 -0.27 12.20 -0.10
CA ILE A 143 0.23 11.18 -1.01
C ILE A 143 1.76 11.26 -1.02
N ALA A 144 2.44 10.12 -0.96
CA ALA A 144 3.87 10.02 -1.08
C ALA A 144 4.34 10.65 -2.41
N LYS A 145 5.53 11.25 -2.43
CA LYS A 145 6.11 11.73 -3.70
C LYS A 145 6.48 10.53 -4.55
N MET A 146 6.29 10.64 -5.87
CA MET A 146 6.83 9.63 -6.77
C MET A 146 8.37 9.64 -6.65
N PRO A 147 9.03 8.47 -6.52
CA PRO A 147 10.48 8.43 -6.59
C PRO A 147 10.95 9.04 -7.92
N ALA A 148 11.98 9.87 -7.88
CA ALA A 148 12.59 10.42 -9.09
C ALA A 148 13.05 9.24 -9.96
N VAL A 149 12.44 9.10 -11.14
CA VAL A 149 12.92 8.14 -12.13
C VAL A 149 14.12 8.80 -12.78
N GLU A 150 15.33 8.53 -12.28
CA GLU A 150 16.53 8.81 -13.08
C GLU A 150 16.36 8.07 -14.40
N ALA A 151 16.35 8.81 -15.51
CA ALA A 151 16.37 8.20 -16.82
C ALA A 151 17.65 7.34 -16.87
N PRO A 152 17.56 6.02 -17.11
CA PRO A 152 18.76 5.23 -17.28
C PRO A 152 19.49 5.80 -18.49
N ASP A 153 20.69 6.34 -18.27
CA ASP A 153 21.53 6.98 -19.30
C ASP A 153 22.26 5.97 -20.19
N THR A 154 21.74 4.74 -20.24
CA THR A 154 22.27 3.64 -21.03
C THR A 154 21.10 2.76 -21.45
N GLU A 155 21.06 2.37 -22.72
CA GLU A 155 20.37 1.17 -23.17
C GLU A 155 20.89 0.00 -22.33
N ALA A 156 20.28 -0.25 -21.18
CA ALA A 156 20.50 -1.48 -20.45
C ALA A 156 20.04 -2.58 -21.41
N GLU A 157 20.99 -3.36 -21.91
CA GLU A 157 20.69 -4.65 -22.52
C GLU A 157 19.72 -5.36 -21.59
N ASP A 158 18.63 -5.89 -22.16
CA ASP A 158 17.58 -6.60 -21.46
C ASP A 158 18.13 -7.96 -21.00
N ASP A 159 19.08 -7.91 -20.08
CA ASP A 159 19.66 -9.03 -19.34
C ASP A 159 18.71 -9.43 -18.19
N THR A 160 17.43 -9.08 -18.31
CA THR A 160 16.38 -9.66 -17.49
C THR A 160 16.47 -11.16 -17.71
N PRO A 161 16.76 -11.96 -16.66
CA PRO A 161 16.66 -13.40 -16.78
C PRO A 161 15.29 -13.70 -17.39
N LYS A 162 15.26 -14.47 -18.47
CA LYS A 162 14.03 -15.12 -18.92
C LYS A 162 13.65 -16.13 -17.85
N ASP A 163 13.17 -15.62 -16.73
CA ASP A 163 12.71 -16.39 -15.60
C ASP A 163 11.34 -16.92 -16.03
N GLU A 164 11.37 -17.96 -16.87
CA GLU A 164 10.18 -18.61 -17.39
C GLU A 164 9.58 -19.41 -16.23
N GLY A 165 8.78 -18.75 -15.39
CA GLY A 165 8.11 -19.37 -14.25
C GLY A 165 7.46 -20.71 -14.61
N GLN A 166 7.44 -21.65 -13.67
CA GLN A 166 6.94 -22.99 -13.90
C GLN A 166 5.41 -22.96 -14.09
N PRO A 167 4.84 -23.58 -15.12
CA PRO A 167 3.39 -23.60 -15.29
C PRO A 167 2.72 -24.38 -14.14
N PHE A 168 1.54 -23.93 -13.71
CA PHE A 168 0.65 -24.68 -12.83
C PHE A 168 -0.77 -24.62 -13.39
N GLU A 169 -1.55 -25.69 -13.18
CA GLU A 169 -2.89 -25.85 -13.76
C GLU A 169 -4.01 -25.99 -12.71
N ALA A 170 -3.68 -26.15 -11.43
CA ALA A 170 -4.66 -26.48 -10.39
C ALA A 170 -4.31 -25.88 -9.02
N LEU A 171 -4.26 -24.54 -8.93
CA LEU A 171 -4.21 -23.85 -7.66
C LEU A 171 -5.64 -23.54 -7.19
N GLU A 172 -6.12 -24.23 -6.17
CA GLU A 172 -7.44 -24.00 -5.58
C GLU A 172 -7.39 -22.85 -4.56
N LEU A 173 -8.01 -21.72 -4.87
CA LEU A 173 -8.10 -20.54 -3.99
C LEU A 173 -9.41 -19.78 -4.21
N ALA A 174 -9.95 -19.20 -3.14
CA ALA A 174 -11.18 -18.41 -3.17
C ALA A 174 -12.37 -19.14 -3.87
N GLY A 175 -12.47 -20.46 -3.66
CA GLY A 175 -13.55 -21.29 -4.23
C GLY A 175 -13.46 -21.55 -5.74
N THR A 176 -12.30 -21.31 -6.36
CA THR A 176 -12.08 -21.57 -7.79
C THR A 176 -10.68 -22.13 -8.07
N THR A 177 -10.54 -22.76 -9.23
CA THR A 177 -9.29 -23.33 -9.72
C THR A 177 -8.57 -22.32 -10.62
N TRP A 178 -7.32 -22.03 -10.28
CA TRP A 178 -6.46 -21.14 -11.05
C TRP A 178 -5.37 -21.89 -11.79
N LYS A 179 -4.99 -21.35 -12.94
CA LYS A 179 -3.82 -21.75 -13.72
C LYS A 179 -2.92 -20.55 -14.01
N GLY A 180 -1.63 -20.78 -14.24
CA GLY A 180 -0.67 -19.71 -14.47
C GLY A 180 0.78 -20.15 -14.34
N ARG A 181 1.61 -19.24 -13.82
CA ARG A 181 3.07 -19.37 -13.68
C ARG A 181 3.48 -19.19 -12.23
N LEU A 182 4.27 -20.11 -11.72
CA LEU A 182 4.93 -20.05 -10.43
C LEU A 182 6.36 -19.52 -10.63
N TYR A 183 6.66 -18.39 -10.01
CA TYR A 183 8.00 -17.85 -9.93
C TYR A 183 8.60 -18.24 -8.59
N THR A 184 9.84 -18.74 -8.60
CA THR A 184 10.58 -19.08 -7.39
C THR A 184 11.86 -18.25 -7.39
N HIS A 185 12.03 -17.44 -6.36
CA HIS A 185 13.21 -16.62 -6.15
C HIS A 185 13.95 -17.14 -4.93
N GLU A 186 15.20 -17.52 -5.14
CA GLU A 186 16.10 -17.95 -4.08
C GLU A 186 16.98 -16.78 -3.67
N PHE A 187 16.92 -16.44 -2.38
CA PHE A 187 17.83 -15.53 -1.70
C PHE A 187 18.70 -16.34 -0.74
N ASP A 188 19.79 -15.75 -0.23
CA ASP A 188 20.77 -16.45 0.61
C ASP A 188 20.17 -17.13 1.86
N ASP A 189 19.07 -16.57 2.41
CA ASP A 189 18.42 -17.01 3.64
C ASP A 189 16.94 -17.35 3.48
N MET A 190 16.36 -17.15 2.29
CA MET A 190 14.92 -17.37 2.08
C MET A 190 14.57 -17.74 0.64
N THR A 191 13.50 -18.53 0.50
CA THR A 191 12.86 -18.76 -0.80
C THR A 191 11.53 -18.02 -0.84
N THR A 192 11.34 -17.20 -1.87
CA THR A 192 10.06 -16.56 -2.18
C THR A 192 9.40 -17.28 -3.35
N LYS A 193 8.11 -17.61 -3.23
CA LYS A 193 7.31 -18.18 -4.32
C LYS A 193 6.13 -17.29 -4.62
N ILE A 194 5.88 -17.02 -5.89
CA ILE A 194 4.81 -16.13 -6.37
C ILE A 194 3.98 -16.86 -7.42
N TRP A 195 2.69 -17.07 -7.16
CA TRP A 195 1.75 -17.68 -8.09
C TRP A 195 1.04 -16.59 -8.88
N VAL A 196 1.43 -16.43 -10.14
CA VAL A 196 0.84 -15.48 -11.08
C VAL A 196 -0.15 -16.22 -11.98
N VAL A 197 -1.44 -15.93 -11.86
CA VAL A 197 -2.52 -16.60 -12.60
C VAL A 197 -2.72 -16.02 -14.00
N GLU A 198 -3.35 -16.76 -14.92
CA GLU A 198 -3.62 -16.28 -16.29
C GLU A 198 -4.63 -15.12 -16.35
N ASN A 199 -5.72 -15.25 -15.60
CA ASN A 199 -6.87 -14.33 -15.61
C ASN A 199 -7.12 -13.75 -14.21
N GLY A 200 -6.10 -13.12 -13.63
CA GLY A 200 -6.11 -12.71 -12.22
C GLY A 200 -6.56 -11.28 -11.94
N TRP A 201 -6.83 -11.08 -10.65
CA TRP A 201 -7.07 -9.80 -10.01
C TRP A 201 -5.72 -9.23 -9.56
N PHE A 202 -5.48 -7.92 -9.74
CA PHE A 202 -4.30 -7.14 -9.26
C PHE A 202 -2.92 -7.78 -9.50
N ASP A 203 -2.16 -7.31 -10.50
CA ASP A 203 -0.88 -7.87 -10.98
C ASP A 203 -0.90 -9.38 -11.29
N ARG A 204 -2.09 -9.99 -11.25
CA ARG A 204 -2.37 -11.40 -11.43
C ARG A 204 -1.76 -12.29 -10.35
N ILE A 205 -1.36 -11.73 -9.20
CA ILE A 205 -0.78 -12.51 -8.11
C ILE A 205 -1.90 -13.09 -7.25
N ALA A 206 -2.04 -14.42 -7.22
CA ALA A 206 -3.05 -15.10 -6.41
C ALA A 206 -2.51 -15.55 -5.05
N LYS A 207 -1.20 -15.79 -4.95
CA LYS A 207 -0.53 -16.25 -3.73
C LYS A 207 0.95 -15.85 -3.75
N THR A 208 1.46 -15.53 -2.57
CA THR A 208 2.89 -15.34 -2.30
C THR A 208 3.25 -16.10 -1.03
N THR A 209 4.39 -16.78 -1.01
CA THR A 209 5.00 -17.32 0.21
C THR A 209 6.44 -16.90 0.30
N ALA A 210 6.95 -16.69 1.51
CA ALA A 210 8.33 -16.29 1.75
C ALA A 210 8.84 -16.97 3.03
N GLY A 211 9.85 -17.83 2.89
CA GLY A 211 10.28 -18.69 3.99
C GLY A 211 9.15 -19.58 4.53
N ASP A 212 9.23 -19.96 5.80
CA ASP A 212 8.23 -20.81 6.47
C ASP A 212 7.11 -20.00 7.16
N ASP A 213 7.34 -18.69 7.38
CA ASP A 213 6.51 -17.86 8.28
C ASP A 213 5.62 -16.84 7.57
N PHE A 214 5.70 -16.76 6.23
CA PHE A 214 4.88 -15.81 5.45
C PHE A 214 4.08 -16.51 4.36
N GLU A 215 2.75 -16.38 4.44
CA GLU A 215 1.83 -16.68 3.35
C GLU A 215 0.85 -15.50 3.18
N GLN A 216 0.70 -15.06 1.94
CA GLN A 216 -0.33 -14.13 1.51
C GLN A 216 -1.12 -14.77 0.36
N LYS A 217 -2.45 -14.78 0.42
CA LYS A 217 -3.29 -15.41 -0.62
C LYS A 217 -4.62 -14.73 -0.82
N LEU A 218 -5.14 -14.84 -2.05
CA LEU A 218 -6.50 -14.47 -2.40
C LEU A 218 -7.49 -15.32 -1.57
N GLN A 219 -8.34 -14.65 -0.80
CA GLN A 219 -9.36 -15.26 0.05
C GLN A 219 -10.75 -15.19 -0.60
N SER A 220 -11.09 -14.05 -1.21
CA SER A 220 -12.38 -13.85 -1.88
C SER A 220 -12.27 -12.81 -3.00
N PHE A 221 -13.22 -12.83 -3.93
CA PHE A 221 -13.36 -11.82 -4.99
C PHE A 221 -14.80 -11.80 -5.51
N GLY A 222 -15.20 -10.70 -6.16
CA GLY A 222 -16.54 -10.58 -6.71
C GLY A 222 -16.81 -9.23 -7.37
N TYR A 223 -18.10 -8.95 -7.61
CA TYR A 223 -18.58 -7.77 -8.36
C TYR A 223 -19.75 -7.06 -7.67
N ASP A 224 -20.04 -7.41 -6.43
CA ASP A 224 -21.17 -6.95 -5.63
C ASP A 224 -20.74 -6.14 -4.40
N ALA A 225 -19.52 -5.59 -4.40
CA ALA A 225 -19.07 -4.75 -3.29
C ALA A 225 -19.82 -3.42 -3.24
N GLU A 226 -20.26 -3.07 -2.03
CA GLU A 226 -20.80 -1.74 -1.72
C GLU A 226 -19.68 -0.83 -1.18
N PRO A 227 -19.75 0.50 -1.40
CA PRO A 227 -18.77 1.44 -0.87
C PRO A 227 -18.54 1.28 0.64
N LEU A 228 -17.27 1.29 1.04
CA LEU A 228 -16.84 1.14 2.42
C LEU A 228 -16.79 2.47 3.18
N MET A 229 -16.76 3.59 2.47
CA MET A 229 -16.78 4.93 3.07
C MET A 229 -18.02 5.71 2.63
N LEU A 230 -18.41 6.65 3.49
CA LEU A 230 -19.38 7.68 3.15
C LEU A 230 -18.68 8.77 2.34
N TRP A 231 -18.51 8.54 1.04
CA TRP A 231 -17.84 9.46 0.14
C TRP A 231 -18.46 10.86 0.18
N PRO A 232 -17.64 11.92 0.24
CA PRO A 232 -18.15 13.29 0.19
C PRO A 232 -18.64 13.61 -1.24
N GLU A 233 -19.60 14.53 -1.36
CA GLU A 233 -20.23 14.84 -2.65
C GLU A 233 -19.25 15.50 -3.65
N ASP A 234 -18.24 16.20 -3.14
CA ASP A 234 -17.19 16.93 -3.86
C ASP A 234 -15.95 16.08 -4.17
N TRP A 235 -16.05 14.75 -4.10
CA TRP A 235 -14.93 13.84 -4.41
C TRP A 235 -14.33 14.06 -5.81
N GLN A 236 -15.12 14.63 -6.73
CA GLN A 236 -14.72 14.97 -8.10
C GLN A 236 -13.79 16.18 -8.18
N ASP A 237 -13.84 17.07 -7.19
CA ASP A 237 -13.04 18.29 -7.20
C ASP A 237 -11.57 17.90 -6.99
N ALA A 238 -10.81 18.03 -8.08
CA ALA A 238 -9.36 17.92 -8.11
C ALA A 238 -8.66 19.09 -7.39
N GLY A 239 -9.37 19.78 -6.48
CA GLY A 239 -8.94 21.01 -5.86
C GLY A 239 -7.58 20.84 -5.19
N ASP A 240 -6.61 21.53 -5.79
CA ASP A 240 -5.35 21.93 -5.21
C ASP A 240 -5.63 22.69 -3.90
N GLU A 241 -5.93 21.98 -2.81
CA GLU A 241 -5.62 22.51 -1.49
C GLU A 241 -4.11 22.40 -1.33
N GLU A 242 -3.44 23.37 -1.95
CA GLU A 242 -2.07 23.77 -1.66
C GLU A 242 -2.00 24.05 -0.16
N LYS A 243 -1.74 23.01 0.64
CA LYS A 243 -1.30 23.18 2.01
C LYS A 243 0.13 23.69 1.93
N SER A 244 0.20 25.00 1.85
CA SER A 244 1.37 25.86 2.07
C SER A 244 2.37 25.20 3.03
N ASP A 245 3.61 25.07 2.56
CA ASP A 245 4.80 24.85 3.39
C ASP A 245 4.77 25.77 4.62
N PRO A 246 4.80 25.25 5.85
CA PRO A 246 5.26 26.03 6.96
C PRO A 246 6.79 26.01 6.93
N GLU A 247 7.35 27.18 6.61
CA GLU A 247 8.74 27.61 6.82
C GLU A 247 9.81 27.27 5.75
N ALA A 248 9.69 27.94 4.61
CA ALA A 248 10.86 28.51 3.93
C ALA A 248 10.81 30.04 4.07
N GLY A 249 11.47 30.57 5.09
CA GLY A 249 11.46 32.00 5.36
C GLY A 249 12.49 32.43 6.40
N LYS A 250 13.76 32.49 5.99
CA LYS A 250 14.68 33.62 6.23
C LYS A 250 16.03 33.32 5.58
N ASP A 251 16.17 33.72 4.32
CA ASP A 251 17.48 33.97 3.73
C ASP A 251 18.02 35.32 4.21
N GLY A 252 19.27 35.28 4.68
CA GLY A 252 20.31 36.32 4.56
C GLY A 252 20.09 37.68 5.25
N ASP A 253 21.11 38.42 5.64
CA ASP A 253 22.56 38.26 5.52
C ASP A 253 23.18 39.42 6.35
N LYS A 254 24.47 39.27 6.65
CA LYS A 254 25.48 40.31 6.95
C LYS A 254 25.91 40.61 8.40
N ASP A 255 27.19 40.25 8.59
CA ASP A 255 28.28 41.07 9.13
C ASP A 255 28.52 41.12 10.66
N ASN A 256 29.41 40.20 11.09
CA ASN A 256 30.70 40.45 11.78
C ASN A 256 30.71 40.95 13.26
N PRO A 257 31.83 40.83 14.02
CA PRO A 257 32.92 39.85 14.07
C PRO A 257 33.04 39.15 15.45
N ALA A 258 33.96 38.19 15.54
CA ALA A 258 34.35 37.46 16.74
C ALA A 258 34.83 38.36 17.90
N GLU A 259 34.27 38.15 19.10
CA GLU A 259 34.85 38.58 20.38
C GLU A 259 35.76 37.49 20.95
N GLU A 260 36.97 37.90 21.34
CA GLU A 260 37.93 37.08 22.10
C GLU A 260 37.37 36.64 23.46
N PRO A 261 37.81 35.49 24.01
CA PRO A 261 37.40 35.06 25.34
C PRO A 261 38.12 35.88 26.43
N PRO A 262 37.45 36.15 27.58
CA PRO A 262 38.08 36.89 28.67
C PRO A 262 39.15 36.06 29.38
N LYS A 263 40.28 36.71 29.66
CA LYS A 263 41.33 36.22 30.57
C LYS A 263 40.78 36.17 32.00
N GLN A 264 41.00 35.05 32.68
CA GLN A 264 40.80 34.93 34.13
C GLN A 264 42.04 35.49 34.85
N ASP A 265 41.82 36.29 35.90
CA ASP A 265 42.78 36.51 36.99
C ASP A 265 42.53 35.49 38.11
#